data_AF-A0A944Y5R0-F1
#
_entry.id   AF-A0A944Y5R0-F1
#
_cell.length_a   1.000
_cell.length_b   1.000
_cell.length_c   1.000
_cell.angle_alpha   90.00
_cell.angle_beta   90.00
_cell.angle_gamma   90.00
#
_symmetry.space_group_name_H-M   'P 1'
#
loop_
_entity.id
_entity.type
_entity.pdbx_description
1 polymer ?
#
loop_
_entity_poly.entity_id
_entity_poly.type
_entity_poly.pdbx_seq_one_letter_code
_entity_poly.pdbx_strand_id
1 'polypeptide(L)'
;MLKLVVLYSGIVFSVFCSPFVHSQESKGAIKTKRQLILEDVAVFRIEGQVFFVSDLRQFSDKLKVMRCFKFSSLLLKATALRKTDQKRLPKLSYDSLSLLKNKGFISKILRLIKLQLFIKGQKLKINPNKNNVLRPAGCIKRKYSQWPSDLKALAHAELYFRDRFKNQEGSKKEDEKMKKSISVFIDTVDKKISHELLL
;
A
#
# COMPACT_ATOMS: atom_id res chain seq x y z
N MET A 1 -2.42 -17.87 -35.83
CA MET A 1 -1.41 -18.86 -36.27
C MET A 1 -0.06 -18.43 -35.74
N LEU A 2 0.54 -19.25 -34.86
CA LEU A 2 1.89 -19.05 -34.33
C LEU A 2 2.94 -19.20 -35.45
N LYS A 3 3.96 -18.34 -35.45
CA LYS A 3 5.29 -18.72 -35.91
C LYS A 3 6.30 -18.37 -34.83
N LEU A 4 6.78 -19.45 -34.22
CA LEU A 4 7.84 -19.53 -33.23
C LEU A 4 9.16 -19.15 -33.92
N VAL A 5 9.85 -18.13 -33.42
CA VAL A 5 11.23 -17.83 -33.82
C VAL A 5 12.14 -18.42 -32.74
N VAL A 6 12.80 -19.52 -33.09
CA VAL A 6 13.84 -20.17 -32.29
C VAL A 6 15.17 -19.54 -32.69
N LEU A 7 15.86 -18.94 -31.72
CA LEU A 7 17.26 -18.53 -31.88
C LEU A 7 18.14 -19.44 -31.02
N TYR A 8 18.94 -20.26 -31.70
CA TYR A 8 20.00 -21.08 -31.15
C TYR A 8 21.32 -20.27 -31.13
N SER A 9 21.90 -20.11 -29.96
CA SER A 9 23.34 -19.95 -29.74
C SER A 9 23.61 -20.48 -28.33
N GLY A 10 24.43 -21.49 -28.09
CA GLY A 10 25.72 -21.75 -28.72
C GLY A 10 26.83 -21.36 -27.74
N ILE A 11 26.85 -21.97 -26.55
CA ILE A 11 28.00 -21.94 -25.65
C ILE A 11 28.20 -23.36 -25.09
N VAL A 12 29.16 -24.04 -25.71
CA VAL A 12 29.90 -25.18 -25.17
C VAL A 12 31.00 -24.59 -24.29
N PHE A 13 31.19 -25.07 -23.05
CA PHE A 13 32.54 -25.32 -22.51
C PHE A 13 32.50 -26.10 -21.18
N SER A 14 33.24 -27.21 -21.23
CA SER A 14 34.01 -27.88 -20.17
C SER A 14 33.30 -28.45 -18.95
N VAL A 15 33.09 -29.76 -19.05
CA VAL A 15 33.13 -30.74 -17.95
C VAL A 15 34.55 -30.75 -17.37
N PHE A 16 34.69 -30.44 -16.07
CA PHE A 16 35.86 -30.81 -15.29
C PHE A 16 35.43 -31.81 -14.21
N CYS A 17 35.76 -33.09 -14.45
CA CYS A 17 35.86 -34.10 -13.42
C CYS A 17 37.26 -34.02 -12.81
N SER A 18 37.34 -33.90 -11.48
CA SER A 18 38.46 -34.45 -10.71
C SER A 18 37.91 -35.17 -9.47
N PRO A 19 38.53 -36.29 -9.06
CA PRO A 19 38.00 -37.22 -8.06
C PRO A 19 38.60 -37.00 -6.66
N PHE A 20 38.00 -37.69 -5.67
CA PHE A 20 38.67 -38.25 -4.45
C PHE A 20 39.21 -37.23 -3.41
N VAL A 21 39.15 -37.42 -2.08
CA VAL A 21 38.56 -38.41 -1.17
C VAL A 21 38.61 -37.85 0.27
N HIS A 22 37.74 -38.40 1.12
CA HIS A 22 37.72 -38.42 2.61
C HIS A 22 38.06 -37.15 3.41
N SER A 23 37.13 -36.74 4.27
CA SER A 23 37.42 -36.74 5.71
C SER A 23 36.16 -36.62 6.57
N GLN A 24 35.98 -37.66 7.39
CA GLN A 24 35.44 -37.72 8.75
C GLN A 24 34.05 -37.20 9.13
N GLU A 25 33.35 -38.13 9.80
CA GLU A 25 32.26 -37.94 10.72
C GLU A 25 32.49 -36.78 11.70
N SER A 26 31.49 -35.92 11.81
CA SER A 26 31.01 -35.52 13.13
C SER A 26 29.48 -35.44 13.08
N LYS A 27 28.83 -36.38 13.75
CA LYS A 27 27.39 -36.38 14.02
C LYS A 27 27.08 -35.27 15.03
N GLY A 28 27.18 -34.03 14.59
CA GLY A 28 26.58 -32.88 15.26
C GLY A 28 25.11 -32.84 14.90
N ALA A 29 24.24 -33.35 15.76
CA ALA A 29 22.80 -33.19 15.63
C ALA A 29 22.44 -31.70 15.67
N ILE A 30 22.43 -31.05 14.50
CA ILE A 30 21.81 -29.74 14.34
C ILE A 30 20.32 -29.98 14.56
N LYS A 31 19.86 -29.72 15.78
CA LYS A 31 18.45 -29.48 16.09
C LYS A 31 18.03 -28.27 15.26
N THR A 32 17.66 -28.53 14.01
CA THR A 32 16.96 -27.57 13.18
C THR A 32 15.62 -27.36 13.87
N LYS A 33 15.51 -26.33 14.71
CA LYS A 33 14.23 -25.79 15.17
C LYS A 33 13.51 -25.23 13.93
N ARG A 34 12.99 -26.11 13.09
CA ARG A 34 12.01 -25.79 12.06
C ARG A 34 10.66 -25.79 12.74
N GLN A 35 10.28 -24.65 13.28
CA GLN A 35 8.87 -24.28 13.38
C GLN A 35 8.80 -22.77 13.59
N LEU A 36 8.65 -22.07 12.48
CA LEU A 36 8.14 -20.72 12.50
C LEU A 36 7.00 -20.69 11.47
N ILE A 37 5.91 -21.35 11.84
CA ILE A 37 4.62 -21.10 11.21
C ILE A 37 4.20 -19.75 11.78
N LEU A 38 4.53 -18.67 11.08
CA LEU A 38 3.87 -17.39 11.31
C LEU A 38 2.46 -17.57 10.75
N GLU A 39 1.54 -18.01 11.59
CA GLU A 39 0.11 -17.97 11.30
C GLU A 39 -0.27 -16.50 11.16
N ASP A 40 -0.38 -16.04 9.92
CA ASP A 40 -0.86 -14.72 9.61
C ASP A 40 -2.38 -14.77 9.44
N VAL A 41 -3.05 -13.77 9.99
CA VAL A 41 -4.51 -13.74 10.04
C VAL A 41 -5.03 -12.91 8.89
N ALA A 42 -5.92 -13.49 8.09
CA ALA A 42 -6.61 -12.76 7.04
C ALA A 42 -7.59 -11.76 7.67
N VAL A 43 -7.58 -10.52 7.21
CA VAL A 43 -8.37 -9.42 7.79
C VAL A 43 -9.52 -9.01 6.89
N PHE A 44 -9.25 -8.89 5.60
CA PHE A 44 -10.28 -8.60 4.61
C PHE A 44 -9.84 -9.06 3.22
N ARG A 45 -10.80 -9.14 2.31
CA ARG A 45 -10.60 -9.41 0.89
C ARG A 45 -11.12 -8.25 0.05
N ILE A 46 -10.40 -7.85 -0.99
CA ILE A 46 -10.81 -6.82 -1.96
C ILE A 46 -10.57 -7.35 -3.36
N GLU A 47 -11.59 -7.36 -4.23
CA GLU A 47 -11.48 -7.80 -5.63
C GLU A 47 -10.72 -9.14 -5.82
N GLY A 48 -10.93 -10.08 -4.89
CA GLY A 48 -10.26 -11.38 -4.92
C GLY A 48 -8.95 -11.45 -4.15
N GLN A 49 -8.27 -10.32 -3.88
CA GLN A 49 -7.03 -10.25 -3.13
C GLN A 49 -7.28 -10.29 -1.61
N VAL A 50 -6.62 -11.21 -0.90
CA VAL A 50 -6.67 -11.32 0.56
C VAL A 50 -5.58 -10.45 1.19
N PHE A 51 -5.93 -9.71 2.23
CA PHE A 51 -5.02 -8.88 3.00
C PHE A 51 -4.91 -9.43 4.42
N PHE A 52 -3.67 -9.64 4.85
CA PHE A 52 -3.36 -10.20 6.15
C PHE A 52 -2.92 -9.13 7.15
N VAL A 53 -2.80 -9.52 8.43
CA VAL A 53 -2.30 -8.62 9.49
C VAL A 53 -0.90 -8.11 9.17
N SER A 54 -0.03 -8.95 8.59
CA SER A 54 1.30 -8.50 8.17
C SER A 54 1.26 -7.40 7.10
N ASP A 55 0.37 -7.52 6.11
CA ASP A 55 0.17 -6.50 5.07
C ASP A 55 -0.25 -5.17 5.68
N LEU A 56 -1.17 -5.21 6.65
CA LEU A 56 -1.63 -4.01 7.34
C LEU A 56 -0.54 -3.36 8.19
N ARG A 57 0.36 -4.15 8.80
CA ARG A 57 1.53 -3.60 9.50
C ARG A 57 2.47 -2.89 8.53
N GLN A 58 2.79 -3.50 7.39
CA GLN A 58 3.59 -2.86 6.35
C GLN A 58 2.92 -1.59 5.82
N PHE A 59 1.59 -1.62 5.64
CA PHE A 59 0.83 -0.46 5.20
C PHE A 59 0.81 0.67 6.24
N SER A 60 0.73 0.32 7.53
CA SER A 60 0.87 1.25 8.65
C SER A 60 2.20 2.02 8.59
N ASP A 61 3.31 1.35 8.26
CA ASP A 61 4.59 2.02 8.05
C ASP A 61 4.58 2.95 6.83
N LYS A 62 3.88 2.57 5.75
CA LYS A 62 3.68 3.44 4.57
C LYS A 62 2.84 4.67 4.92
N LEU A 63 1.83 4.53 5.78
CA LEU A 63 1.04 5.66 6.30
C LEU A 63 1.88 6.65 7.10
N LYS A 64 2.99 6.24 7.73
CA LYS A 64 3.91 7.20 8.38
C LYS A 64 4.49 8.17 7.37
N VAL A 65 4.80 7.71 6.16
CA VAL A 65 5.29 8.58 5.07
C VAL A 65 4.19 9.51 4.58
N MET A 66 2.93 9.09 4.58
CA MET A 66 1.82 9.98 4.22
C MET A 66 1.68 11.19 5.13
N ARG A 67 2.11 11.09 6.39
CA ARG A 67 2.11 12.22 7.34
C ARG A 67 2.95 13.39 6.79
N CYS A 68 3.89 13.13 5.87
CA CYS A 68 4.68 14.15 5.19
C CYS A 68 3.88 15.07 4.27
N PHE A 69 2.71 14.63 3.80
CA PHE A 69 1.82 15.47 2.97
C PHE A 69 1.01 16.47 3.80
N LYS A 70 1.25 16.55 5.13
CA LYS A 70 0.61 17.46 6.11
C LYS A 70 -0.92 17.32 6.18
N PHE A 71 -1.52 18.03 7.13
CA PHE A 71 -2.98 18.05 7.36
C PHE A 71 -3.79 18.68 6.22
N SER A 72 -3.15 19.25 5.21
CA SER A 72 -3.80 19.76 3.99
C SER A 72 -4.04 18.67 2.95
N SER A 73 -3.62 17.42 3.19
CA SER A 73 -3.96 16.30 2.30
C SER A 73 -5.47 16.07 2.27
N LEU A 74 -6.07 16.20 1.07
CA LEU A 74 -7.49 15.93 0.85
C LEU A 74 -7.78 14.43 0.94
N LEU A 75 -6.85 13.58 0.51
CA LEU A 75 -6.96 12.12 0.61
C LEU A 75 -7.00 11.64 2.08
N LEU A 76 -6.13 12.20 2.94
CA LEU A 76 -6.15 11.87 4.37
C LEU A 76 -7.42 12.37 5.06
N LYS A 77 -7.91 13.56 4.69
CA LYS A 77 -9.21 14.08 5.18
C LYS A 77 -10.35 13.16 4.74
N ALA A 78 -10.38 12.77 3.47
CA ALA A 78 -11.38 11.89 2.87
C ALA A 78 -11.48 10.54 3.61
N THR A 79 -10.34 9.92 3.88
CA THR A 79 -10.26 8.61 4.58
C THR A 79 -10.49 8.67 6.09
N ALA A 80 -10.77 9.85 6.65
CA ALA A 80 -10.93 10.06 8.09
C ALA A 80 -9.75 9.53 8.95
N LEU A 81 -8.56 9.44 8.37
CA LEU A 81 -7.31 9.20 9.11
C LEU A 81 -6.99 10.46 9.91
N ARG A 82 -7.51 10.53 11.15
CA ARG A 82 -7.44 11.72 12.01
C ARG A 82 -6.00 12.02 12.41
N LYS A 83 -5.76 13.24 12.90
CA LYS A 83 -4.45 13.62 13.48
C LYS A 83 -3.98 12.64 14.56
N THR A 84 -4.90 12.03 15.32
CA THR A 84 -4.62 11.03 16.35
C THR A 84 -4.07 9.72 15.77
N ASP A 85 -4.71 9.21 14.72
CA ASP A 85 -4.27 8.03 13.98
C ASP A 85 -2.93 8.30 13.26
N GLN A 86 -2.72 9.56 12.88
CA GLN A 86 -1.45 10.09 12.35
C GLN A 86 -0.40 10.41 13.42
N LYS A 87 -0.71 10.35 14.72
CA LYS A 87 0.32 10.46 15.77
C LYS A 87 0.82 9.07 16.12
N ARG A 88 -0.09 8.17 16.49
CA ARG A 88 0.23 6.80 16.87
C ARG A 88 -0.68 5.84 16.10
N LEU A 89 -0.08 5.04 15.23
CA LEU A 89 -0.82 3.97 14.56
C LEU A 89 -1.09 2.86 15.58
N PRO A 90 -2.27 2.24 15.57
CA PRO A 90 -2.55 1.14 16.46
C PRO A 90 -1.60 -0.03 16.21
N LYS A 91 -1.23 -0.73 17.28
CA LYS A 91 -0.45 -1.96 17.17
C LYS A 91 -1.41 -3.09 16.80
N LEU A 92 -1.35 -3.53 15.56
CA LEU A 92 -2.12 -4.69 15.09
C LEU A 92 -1.44 -5.97 15.57
N SER A 93 -2.12 -6.75 16.39
CA SER A 93 -1.72 -8.12 16.75
C SER A 93 -2.55 -9.15 15.96
N TYR A 94 -2.13 -10.40 16.00
CA TYR A 94 -2.87 -11.52 15.37
C TYR A 94 -4.11 -11.93 16.17
N ASP A 95 -4.25 -11.43 17.41
CA ASP A 95 -5.39 -11.69 18.29
C ASP A 95 -6.69 -11.06 17.77
N SER A 96 -7.77 -11.85 17.69
CA SER A 96 -9.07 -11.44 17.16
C SER A 96 -9.69 -10.28 17.96
N LEU A 97 -9.56 -10.28 19.29
CA LEU A 97 -10.06 -9.19 20.13
C LEU A 97 -9.34 -7.88 19.84
N SER A 98 -8.03 -7.92 19.64
CA SER A 98 -7.26 -6.76 19.21
C SER A 98 -7.68 -6.27 17.83
N LEU A 99 -7.92 -7.17 16.88
CA LEU A 99 -8.39 -6.80 15.55
C LEU A 99 -9.78 -6.15 15.59
N LEU A 100 -10.71 -6.69 16.39
CA LEU A 100 -12.03 -6.11 16.62
C LEU A 100 -11.95 -4.72 17.27
N LYS A 101 -11.10 -4.55 18.29
CA LYS A 101 -10.82 -3.24 18.91
C LYS A 101 -10.30 -2.22 17.89
N ASN A 102 -9.57 -2.69 16.88
CA ASN A 102 -9.00 -1.86 15.82
C ASN A 102 -9.83 -1.83 14.53
N LYS A 103 -11.05 -2.39 14.52
CA LYS A 103 -11.92 -2.47 13.33
C LYS A 103 -12.10 -1.11 12.66
N GLY A 104 -12.30 -0.04 13.43
CA GLY A 104 -12.43 1.32 12.88
C GLY A 104 -11.19 1.81 12.14
N PHE A 105 -9.98 1.44 12.57
CA PHE A 105 -8.75 1.76 11.85
C PHE A 105 -8.58 0.89 10.60
N ILE A 106 -8.89 -0.40 10.70
CA ILE A 106 -8.86 -1.34 9.57
C ILE A 106 -9.82 -0.87 8.47
N SER A 107 -11.04 -0.43 8.82
CA SER A 107 -12.00 0.13 7.86
C SER A 107 -11.47 1.40 7.17
N LYS A 108 -10.67 2.23 7.85
CA LYS A 108 -10.03 3.40 7.21
C LYS A 108 -8.94 2.99 6.23
N ILE A 109 -8.13 1.99 6.55
CA ILE A 109 -7.13 1.43 5.62
C ILE A 109 -7.82 0.83 4.41
N LEU A 110 -8.85 0.01 4.61
CA LEU A 110 -9.65 -0.59 3.57
C LEU A 110 -10.17 0.47 2.59
N ARG A 111 -10.77 1.56 3.09
CA ARG A 111 -11.23 2.68 2.26
C ARG A 111 -10.10 3.32 1.46
N LEU A 112 -8.93 3.52 2.08
CA LEU A 112 -7.77 4.06 1.37
C LEU A 112 -7.31 3.14 0.24
N ILE A 113 -7.23 1.83 0.48
CA ILE A 113 -6.84 0.85 -0.54
C ILE A 113 -7.85 0.85 -1.70
N LYS A 114 -9.15 0.84 -1.40
CA LYS A 114 -10.19 0.97 -2.44
C LYS A 114 -10.02 2.23 -3.27
N LEU A 115 -9.79 3.39 -2.64
CA LEU A 115 -9.54 4.63 -3.36
C LEU A 115 -8.31 4.53 -4.28
N GLN A 116 -7.23 3.91 -3.82
CA GLN A 116 -6.03 3.70 -4.66
C GLN A 116 -6.33 2.81 -5.86
N LEU A 117 -7.05 1.69 -5.67
CA LEU A 117 -7.44 0.80 -6.75
C LEU A 117 -8.33 1.51 -7.77
N PHE A 118 -9.35 2.24 -7.30
CA PHE A 118 -10.24 3.01 -8.15
C PHE A 118 -9.45 4.02 -9.02
N ILE A 119 -8.58 4.81 -8.40
CA ILE A 119 -7.81 5.86 -9.07
C ILE A 119 -6.81 5.27 -10.07
N LYS A 120 -6.18 4.14 -9.71
CA LYS A 120 -5.30 3.40 -10.63
C LYS A 120 -6.05 2.99 -11.90
N GLY A 121 -7.33 2.64 -11.80
CA GLY A 121 -8.19 2.32 -12.93
C GLY A 121 -8.56 3.52 -13.83
N GLN A 122 -8.47 4.77 -13.34
CA GLN A 122 -8.90 5.96 -14.09
C GLN A 122 -7.91 6.45 -15.17
N LYS A 123 -6.77 5.77 -15.38
CA LYS A 123 -5.74 6.11 -16.39
C LYS A 123 -5.38 7.61 -16.47
N LEU A 124 -5.31 8.28 -15.32
CA LEU A 124 -5.06 9.72 -15.26
C LEU A 124 -3.62 10.05 -15.68
N LYS A 125 -3.47 10.99 -16.61
CA LYS A 125 -2.16 11.58 -16.93
C LYS A 125 -1.81 12.62 -15.88
N ILE A 126 -1.00 12.24 -14.89
CA ILE A 126 -0.46 13.22 -13.94
C ILE A 126 0.55 14.08 -14.69
N ASN A 127 0.34 15.39 -14.70
CA ASN A 127 1.37 16.31 -15.13
C ASN A 127 2.50 16.34 -14.06
N PRO A 128 3.72 15.88 -14.37
CA PRO A 128 4.83 15.86 -13.41
C PRO A 128 5.21 17.26 -12.92
N ASN A 129 4.86 18.33 -13.64
CA ASN A 129 5.07 19.71 -13.19
C ASN A 129 4.15 20.10 -12.01
N LYS A 130 3.04 19.38 -11.81
CA LYS A 130 2.20 19.52 -10.60
C LYS A 130 2.87 18.90 -9.36
N ASN A 131 4.05 18.28 -9.45
CA ASN A 131 4.76 17.73 -8.28
C ASN A 131 5.21 18.80 -7.28
N ASN A 132 5.35 20.06 -7.70
CA ASN A 132 5.58 21.18 -6.77
C ASN A 132 4.44 21.35 -5.75
N VAL A 133 3.23 20.87 -6.08
CA VAL A 133 2.04 20.88 -5.21
C VAL A 133 2.15 19.84 -4.09
N LEU A 134 2.90 18.77 -4.32
CA LEU A 134 3.19 17.72 -3.35
C LEU A 134 4.55 17.93 -2.66
N ARG A 135 5.02 19.17 -2.46
CA ARG A 135 6.24 19.42 -1.68
C ARG A 135 6.07 18.75 -0.31
N PRO A 136 6.76 17.61 -0.06
CA PRO A 136 6.71 16.96 1.23
C PRO A 136 7.31 17.95 2.20
N ALA A 137 6.60 18.28 3.27
CA ALA A 137 7.17 19.19 4.24
C ALA A 137 8.32 18.49 4.96
N GLY A 138 9.54 18.67 4.49
CA GLY A 138 10.81 18.34 5.15
C GLY A 138 11.14 16.85 5.33
N CYS A 139 10.17 15.93 5.39
CA CYS A 139 10.45 14.53 5.76
C CYS A 139 10.69 13.57 4.60
N ILE A 140 10.38 13.91 3.36
CA ILE A 140 10.80 13.12 2.18
C ILE A 140 11.87 13.92 1.44
N LYS A 141 13.14 13.59 1.71
CA LYS A 141 14.31 14.30 1.15
C LYS A 141 14.70 13.85 -0.27
N ARG A 142 14.03 12.82 -0.81
CA ARG A 142 14.34 12.23 -2.13
C ARG A 142 13.47 12.82 -3.23
N LYS A 143 14.00 12.85 -4.47
CA LYS A 143 13.24 13.30 -5.66
C LYS A 143 12.09 12.34 -5.95
N TYR A 144 10.99 12.85 -6.51
CA TYR A 144 9.80 12.04 -6.85
C TYR A 144 10.12 10.81 -7.71
N SER A 145 11.06 10.92 -8.66
CA SER A 145 11.52 9.80 -9.49
C SER A 145 12.06 8.61 -8.68
N GLN A 146 12.67 8.88 -7.53
CA GLN A 146 13.27 7.90 -6.61
C GLN A 146 12.28 7.37 -5.57
N TRP A 147 11.01 7.80 -5.60
CA TRP A 147 10.03 7.34 -4.64
C TRP A 147 9.63 5.89 -4.91
N PRO A 148 9.40 5.08 -3.85
CA PRO A 148 8.81 3.76 -3.98
C PRO A 148 7.46 3.82 -4.72
N SER A 149 7.09 2.72 -5.40
CA SER A 149 5.84 2.59 -6.16
C SER A 149 4.61 3.00 -5.33
N ASP A 150 4.56 2.57 -4.08
CA ASP A 150 3.41 2.78 -3.20
C ASP A 150 3.27 4.25 -2.81
N LEU A 151 4.40 4.91 -2.56
CA LEU A 151 4.43 6.33 -2.27
C LEU A 151 4.02 7.15 -3.50
N LYS A 152 4.45 6.74 -4.69
CA LYS A 152 3.98 7.33 -5.96
C LYS A 152 2.47 7.13 -6.15
N ALA A 153 1.93 5.96 -5.81
CA ALA A 153 0.50 5.67 -5.88
C ALA A 153 -0.32 6.55 -4.91
N LEU A 154 0.18 6.75 -3.69
CA LEU A 154 -0.44 7.65 -2.71
C LEU A 154 -0.39 9.12 -3.14
N ALA A 155 0.76 9.55 -3.65
CA ALA A 155 0.94 10.87 -4.23
C ALA A 155 -0.02 11.11 -5.41
N HIS A 156 -0.17 10.11 -6.28
CA HIS A 156 -1.11 10.14 -7.38
C HIS A 156 -2.55 10.28 -6.89
N ALA A 157 -2.94 9.50 -5.88
CA ALA A 157 -4.26 9.59 -5.29
C ALA A 157 -4.53 10.98 -4.68
N GLU A 158 -3.57 11.57 -3.98
CA GLU A 158 -3.69 12.94 -3.45
C GLU A 158 -3.85 13.97 -4.57
N LEU A 159 -3.06 13.88 -5.65
CA LEU A 159 -3.18 14.79 -6.79
C LEU A 159 -4.54 14.69 -7.47
N TYR A 160 -5.06 13.47 -7.62
CA TYR A 160 -6.41 13.26 -8.16
C TYR A 160 -7.47 13.94 -7.29
N PHE A 161 -7.40 13.76 -5.97
CA PHE A 161 -8.33 14.43 -5.05
C PHE A 161 -8.21 15.95 -5.14
N ARG A 162 -7.00 16.50 -5.26
CA ARG A 162 -6.82 17.94 -5.44
C ARG A 162 -7.38 18.43 -6.77
N ASP A 163 -7.09 17.77 -7.87
CA ASP A 163 -7.59 18.18 -9.18
C ASP A 163 -9.12 18.14 -9.24
N ARG A 164 -9.73 17.13 -8.59
CA ARG A 164 -11.17 16.94 -8.57
C ARG A 164 -11.91 17.87 -7.59
N PHE A 165 -11.32 18.20 -6.45
CA PHE A 165 -12.04 18.86 -5.33
C PHE A 165 -11.46 20.20 -4.87
N LYS A 166 -10.20 20.54 -5.19
CA LYS A 166 -9.52 21.74 -4.65
C LYS A 166 -10.05 23.07 -5.21
N ASN A 167 -10.70 23.07 -6.38
CA ASN A 167 -11.31 24.28 -6.95
C ASN A 167 -12.55 24.77 -6.18
N GLN A 168 -12.81 24.27 -4.97
CA GLN A 168 -13.94 24.60 -4.10
C GLN A 168 -13.50 25.13 -2.72
N GLU A 169 -12.24 25.54 -2.53
CA GLU A 169 -11.79 26.16 -1.27
C GLU A 169 -11.91 27.70 -1.36
N GLY A 170 -12.65 28.33 -0.44
CA GLY A 170 -12.78 29.79 -0.38
C GLY A 170 -13.60 30.31 0.81
N SER A 171 -14.76 29.72 1.06
CA SER A 171 -15.69 30.09 2.14
C SER A 171 -16.13 28.89 2.99
N LYS A 172 -16.59 29.12 4.23
CA LYS A 172 -17.12 28.05 5.11
C LYS A 172 -18.24 27.22 4.44
N LYS A 173 -19.05 27.84 3.58
CA LYS A 173 -20.12 27.15 2.83
C LYS A 173 -19.55 26.24 1.73
N GLU A 174 -18.48 26.65 1.06
CA GLU A 174 -17.82 25.86 0.04
C GLU A 174 -17.06 24.67 0.65
N ASP A 175 -16.47 24.84 1.84
CA ASP A 175 -15.85 23.75 2.59
C ASP A 175 -16.85 22.62 2.91
N GLU A 176 -18.07 22.95 3.35
CA GLU A 176 -19.11 21.95 3.61
C GLU A 176 -19.60 21.26 2.32
N LYS A 177 -19.74 22.02 1.22
CA LYS A 177 -20.07 21.47 -0.10
C LYS A 177 -18.98 20.51 -0.61
N MET A 178 -17.72 20.88 -0.44
CA MET A 178 -16.56 20.04 -0.79
C MET A 178 -16.57 18.76 0.05
N LYS A 179 -16.76 18.84 1.38
CA LYS A 179 -16.86 17.67 2.26
C LYS A 179 -17.98 16.73 1.83
N LYS A 180 -19.17 17.26 1.53
CA LYS A 180 -20.30 16.46 1.04
C LYS A 180 -19.97 15.77 -0.28
N SER A 181 -19.36 16.49 -1.22
CA SER A 181 -18.94 15.94 -2.52
C SER A 181 -17.90 14.83 -2.37
N ILE A 182 -16.93 15.02 -1.47
CA ILE A 182 -15.93 14.00 -1.13
C ILE A 182 -16.62 12.77 -0.50
N SER A 183 -17.55 12.96 0.43
CA SER A 183 -18.29 11.86 1.06
C SER A 183 -19.03 11.01 0.03
N VAL A 184 -19.83 11.66 -0.83
CA VAL A 184 -20.58 10.98 -1.91
C VAL A 184 -19.64 10.22 -2.85
N PHE A 185 -18.49 10.81 -3.18
CA PHE A 185 -17.49 10.15 -4.02
C PHE A 185 -16.92 8.89 -3.34
N ILE A 186 -16.56 8.98 -2.06
CA ILE A 186 -16.04 7.82 -1.30
C ILE A 186 -17.10 6.73 -1.24
N ASP A 187 -18.35 7.07 -0.94
CA ASP A 187 -19.45 6.09 -0.86
C ASP A 187 -19.67 5.40 -2.22
N THR A 188 -19.51 6.14 -3.31
CA THR A 188 -19.57 5.58 -4.67
C THR A 188 -18.43 4.58 -4.91
N VAL A 189 -17.20 4.94 -4.53
CA VAL A 189 -16.04 4.04 -4.65
C VAL A 189 -16.22 2.79 -3.77
N ASP A 190 -16.72 2.97 -2.54
CA ASP A 190 -16.92 1.89 -1.59
C ASP A 190 -17.94 0.86 -2.09
N LYS A 191 -18.99 1.32 -2.76
CA LYS A 191 -19.99 0.48 -3.45
C LYS A 191 -19.45 -0.20 -4.71
N LYS A 192 -18.58 0.49 -5.47
CA LYS A 192 -18.06 -0.02 -6.74
C LYS A 192 -17.05 -1.14 -6.53
N ILE A 193 -16.21 -1.03 -5.49
CA ILE A 193 -15.16 -2.01 -5.20
C ILE A 193 -15.66 -2.96 -4.13
N SER A 194 -15.91 -4.21 -4.53
CA SER A 194 -16.37 -5.26 -3.62
C SER A 194 -15.30 -5.59 -2.59
N HIS A 195 -15.75 -5.87 -1.37
CA HIS A 195 -14.89 -6.30 -0.29
C HIS A 195 -15.64 -7.20 0.68
N GLU A 196 -14.88 -7.96 1.46
CA GLU A 196 -15.37 -8.83 2.52
C GLU A 196 -14.49 -8.63 3.75
N LEU A 197 -15.09 -8.37 4.92
CA LEU A 197 -14.37 -8.32 6.19
C LEU A 197 -14.32 -9.74 6.78
N LEU A 198 -13.14 -10.17 7.21
CA LEU A 198 -12.88 -11.51 7.75
C LEU A 198 -12.60 -11.47 9.27
N LEU A 199 -13.03 -10.38 9.92
CA LEU A 199 -12.79 -10.05 11.33
C LEU A 199 -13.91 -10.52 12.26
#